data_AF-A0A3N5P2I2-F1
#
_entry.id   AF-A0A3N5P2I2-F1
#
_cell.length_a   1.000
_cell.length_b   1.000
_cell.length_c   1.000
_cell.angle_alpha   90.00
_cell.angle_beta   90.00
_cell.angle_gamma   90.00
#
_symmetry.space_group_name_H-M   'P 1'
#
loop_
_entity.id
_entity.type
_entity.pdbx_description
1 polymer ?
#
loop_
_entity_poly.entity_id
_entity_poly.type
_entity_poly.pdbx_seq_one_letter_code
_entity_poly.pdbx_strand_id
1 'polypeptide(L)'
;MISNKSTFWGYRRENGRVGVRNHVIILPVDDLSNAACEAVGHNIKGTLAIPHPYGRLQFGADLELHFQTLIGAGANPNVAAVVVIGIEEGWTQRVVEGIAKTGKPVTGFGIELHGDHDTIMRASKVAKEYVQWASELRRVECPISDLWVSTKCGESDTTSGCGSNPTVGNAFDKLEPLGVTMCFGETTEITGGELIVADRCATPQVRERFMYMFNRYQEVIDRHKTSDLSESQPTKGNIAGGLTTIEEKALGNIQKIGHKCKVVGVLDKAEVPTGPGLWFMDSSSAAAEMVTLVAASGYVVHFFPTGQGNVIGNPILPVIKLSANPRTCRTMSEHIDLDVSGLLQRQKNLDQCGDELLEIMMRTCNGRLTAAEALGHREFVLTRLYESA
;
A
#
# COMPACT_ATOMS: atom_id res chain seq x y z
N MET A 1 -21.28 -5.55 -14.58
CA MET A 1 -20.17 -6.44 -14.17
C MET A 1 -18.90 -6.06 -14.92
N ILE A 2 -17.77 -6.14 -14.23
CA ILE A 2 -16.45 -5.89 -14.78
C ILE A 2 -16.07 -7.00 -15.78
N SER A 3 -15.30 -6.68 -16.82
CA SER A 3 -14.91 -7.64 -17.86
C SER A 3 -13.57 -7.27 -18.48
N ASN A 4 -13.06 -8.10 -19.40
CA ASN A 4 -11.84 -7.80 -20.15
C ASN A 4 -11.97 -6.57 -21.08
N LYS A 5 -13.19 -6.10 -21.35
CA LYS A 5 -13.49 -4.87 -22.08
C LYS A 5 -13.62 -3.65 -21.17
N SER A 6 -13.57 -3.83 -19.85
CA SER A 6 -13.65 -2.72 -18.90
C SER A 6 -12.38 -1.87 -18.99
N THR A 7 -12.60 -0.56 -18.96
CA THR A 7 -11.55 0.45 -19.04
C THR A 7 -11.69 1.45 -17.90
N PHE A 8 -10.61 2.18 -17.59
CA PHE A 8 -10.61 3.29 -16.64
C PHE A 8 -9.77 4.45 -17.17
N TRP A 9 -10.06 5.66 -16.69
CA TRP A 9 -9.32 6.87 -17.01
C TRP A 9 -8.11 7.00 -16.08
N GLY A 10 -6.93 6.63 -16.57
CA GLY A 10 -5.66 6.66 -15.83
C GLY A 10 -4.62 7.61 -16.43
N TYR A 11 -3.52 7.82 -15.73
CA TYR A 11 -2.36 8.54 -16.23
C TYR A 11 -1.28 7.55 -16.66
N ARG A 12 -1.10 7.36 -17.97
CA ARG A 12 -0.02 6.52 -18.50
C ARG A 12 1.32 7.25 -18.34
N ARG A 13 2.27 6.58 -17.71
CA ARG A 13 3.63 7.08 -17.46
C ARG A 13 4.59 6.68 -18.57
N GLU A 14 5.77 7.27 -18.54
CA GLU A 14 6.86 7.13 -19.50
C GLU A 14 7.33 5.68 -19.62
N ASN A 15 7.27 4.92 -18.52
CA ASN A 15 7.58 3.49 -18.48
C ASN A 15 6.37 2.57 -18.80
N GLY A 16 5.25 3.13 -19.28
CA GLY A 16 4.05 2.39 -19.67
C GLY A 16 3.10 2.00 -18.52
N ARG A 17 3.54 2.09 -17.25
CA ARG A 17 2.68 1.87 -16.07
C ARG A 17 1.59 2.95 -16.00
N VAL A 18 0.49 2.65 -15.30
CA VAL A 18 -0.67 3.55 -15.23
C VAL A 18 -1.02 3.88 -13.79
N GLY A 19 -1.07 5.18 -13.46
CA GLY A 19 -1.55 5.69 -12.18
C GLY A 19 -3.01 6.12 -12.22
N VAL A 20 -3.66 6.14 -11.06
CA VAL A 20 -5.03 6.67 -10.86
C VAL A 20 -5.03 8.03 -10.16
N ARG A 21 -3.85 8.50 -9.76
CA ARG A 21 -3.56 9.86 -9.24
C ARG A 21 -2.39 10.49 -10.00
N ASN A 22 -2.13 11.76 -9.71
CA ASN A 22 -1.16 12.59 -10.43
C ASN A 22 -0.42 13.53 -9.46
N HIS A 23 0.23 12.95 -8.45
CA HIS A 23 0.88 13.72 -7.39
C HIS A 23 2.23 14.28 -7.83
N VAL A 24 2.53 15.51 -7.42
CA VAL A 24 3.90 16.03 -7.34
C VAL A 24 4.31 15.97 -5.89
N ILE A 25 5.30 15.15 -5.56
CA ILE A 25 5.70 14.92 -4.16
C ILE A 25 7.02 15.61 -3.84
N ILE A 26 7.16 16.04 -2.59
CA ILE A 26 8.43 16.50 -2.02
C ILE A 26 8.88 15.42 -1.04
N LEU A 27 9.91 14.68 -1.42
CA LEU A 27 10.35 13.45 -0.75
C LEU A 27 11.63 13.74 0.05
N PRO A 28 11.56 13.76 1.39
CA PRO A 28 12.76 13.75 2.21
C PRO A 28 13.48 12.42 2.07
N VAL A 29 14.81 12.46 2.04
CA VAL A 29 15.67 11.27 2.12
C VAL A 29 15.84 10.83 3.58
N ASP A 30 15.79 11.80 4.48
CA ASP A 30 16.08 11.68 5.89
C ASP A 30 15.18 12.58 6.75
N ASP A 31 15.13 12.27 8.05
CA ASP A 31 14.30 12.98 9.02
C ASP A 31 14.70 14.45 9.19
N LEU A 32 15.97 14.80 8.95
CA LEU A 32 16.46 16.19 9.03
C LEU A 32 15.93 17.03 7.86
N SER A 33 15.65 16.41 6.73
CA SER A 33 15.16 17.08 5.51
C SER A 33 13.66 17.33 5.52
N ASN A 34 12.93 16.79 6.51
CA ASN A 34 11.48 16.95 6.63
C ASN A 34 11.04 18.42 6.64
N ALA A 35 11.70 19.27 7.43
CA ALA A 35 11.33 20.68 7.56
C ALA A 35 11.44 21.45 6.23
N ALA A 36 12.51 21.18 5.46
CA ALA A 36 12.69 21.76 4.14
C ALA A 36 11.61 21.26 3.15
N CYS A 37 11.30 19.96 3.17
CA CYS A 37 10.23 19.38 2.34
C CYS A 37 8.86 19.99 2.65
N GLU A 38 8.52 20.12 3.93
CA GLU A 38 7.26 20.73 4.37
C GLU A 38 7.19 22.22 3.99
N ALA A 39 8.30 22.96 4.13
CA ALA A 39 8.37 24.36 3.71
C ALA A 39 8.12 24.54 2.21
N VAL A 40 8.71 23.68 1.36
CA VAL A 40 8.41 23.66 -0.08
C VAL A 40 6.94 23.32 -0.33
N GLY A 41 6.40 22.34 0.40
CA GLY A 41 4.98 21.95 0.36
C GLY A 41 4.03 23.10 0.71
N HIS A 42 4.42 23.95 1.65
CA HIS A 42 3.66 25.15 2.03
C HIS A 42 3.76 26.26 0.97
N ASN A 43 4.93 26.44 0.37
CA ASN A 43 5.17 27.46 -0.66
C ASN A 43 4.42 27.16 -1.96
N ILE A 44 4.44 25.89 -2.42
CA ILE A 44 3.93 25.50 -3.73
C ILE A 44 2.67 24.65 -3.58
N LYS A 45 1.51 25.27 -3.84
CA LYS A 45 0.22 24.57 -3.81
C LYS A 45 0.16 23.52 -4.92
N GLY A 46 -0.48 22.39 -4.62
CA GLY A 46 -0.57 21.23 -5.51
C GLY A 46 0.57 20.21 -5.33
N THR A 47 1.51 20.47 -4.43
CA THR A 47 2.53 19.49 -4.01
C THR A 47 2.10 18.75 -2.75
N LEU A 48 2.78 17.64 -2.46
CA LEU A 48 2.59 16.83 -1.26
C LEU A 48 3.94 16.47 -0.64
N ALA A 49 4.27 17.07 0.50
CA ALA A 49 5.43 16.64 1.31
C ALA A 49 5.11 15.32 2.03
N ILE A 50 6.09 14.42 2.10
CA ILE A 50 5.92 13.09 2.70
C ILE A 50 7.00 12.87 3.78
N PRO A 51 6.85 13.48 4.97
CA PRO A 51 7.83 13.35 6.04
C PRO A 51 7.87 11.95 6.63
N HIS A 52 9.04 11.54 7.13
CA HIS A 52 9.25 10.27 7.82
C HIS A 52 10.35 10.35 8.89
N PRO A 53 10.42 9.43 9.86
CA PRO A 53 11.34 9.55 11.00
C PRO A 53 12.73 8.91 10.79
N TYR A 54 13.03 8.34 9.62
CA TYR A 54 14.28 7.60 9.36
C TYR A 54 15.18 8.28 8.32
N GLY A 55 16.27 7.62 7.90
CA GLY A 55 17.27 8.13 6.96
C GLY A 55 18.58 8.58 7.62
N ARG A 56 18.90 8.09 8.82
CA ARG A 56 20.19 8.33 9.48
C ARG A 56 20.73 7.09 10.17
N LEU A 57 22.05 6.94 10.09
CA LEU A 57 22.82 5.86 10.77
C LEU A 57 22.29 4.45 10.46
N GLN A 58 21.67 4.28 9.29
CA GLN A 58 21.22 3.00 8.78
C GLN A 58 22.37 2.32 8.04
N PHE A 59 22.40 0.99 8.07
CA PHE A 59 23.45 0.21 7.42
C PHE A 59 22.91 -1.13 6.91
N GLY A 60 23.68 -1.78 6.04
CA GLY A 60 23.37 -3.11 5.52
C GLY A 60 22.01 -3.19 4.83
N ALA A 61 21.29 -4.30 5.05
CA ALA A 61 19.99 -4.55 4.43
C ALA A 61 18.90 -3.54 4.86
N ASP A 62 19.02 -2.94 6.05
CA ASP A 62 18.09 -1.92 6.53
C ASP A 62 18.21 -0.62 5.72
N LEU A 63 19.45 -0.18 5.45
CA LEU A 63 19.71 0.97 4.58
C LEU A 63 19.27 0.69 3.14
N GLU A 64 19.47 -0.53 2.64
CA GLU A 64 19.01 -0.89 1.30
C GLU A 64 17.49 -0.80 1.20
N LEU A 65 16.77 -1.39 2.16
CA LEU A 65 15.30 -1.34 2.20
C LEU A 65 14.77 0.11 2.30
N HIS A 66 15.45 0.98 3.04
CA HIS A 66 15.14 2.41 3.09
C HIS A 66 15.17 3.04 1.70
N PHE A 67 16.27 2.87 0.97
CA PHE A 67 16.39 3.38 -0.39
C PHE A 67 15.37 2.76 -1.34
N GLN A 68 15.16 1.44 -1.29
CA GLN A 68 14.17 0.78 -2.14
C GLN A 68 12.75 1.31 -1.87
N THR A 69 12.41 1.57 -0.61
CA THR A 69 11.10 2.11 -0.24
C THR A 69 10.92 3.54 -0.74
N LEU A 70 11.92 4.41 -0.57
CA LEU A 70 11.86 5.80 -1.05
C LEU A 70 11.85 5.88 -2.58
N ILE A 71 12.74 5.14 -3.24
CA ILE A 71 12.79 5.03 -4.70
C ILE A 71 11.47 4.51 -5.23
N GLY A 72 10.94 3.44 -4.63
CA GLY A 72 9.66 2.86 -4.99
C GLY A 72 8.49 3.84 -4.83
N ALA A 73 8.45 4.58 -3.72
CA ALA A 73 7.41 5.59 -3.46
C ALA A 73 7.44 6.68 -4.54
N GLY A 74 8.62 7.21 -4.89
CA GLY A 74 8.77 8.15 -5.99
C GLY A 74 8.48 7.54 -7.38
N ALA A 75 8.81 6.27 -7.57
CA ALA A 75 8.58 5.52 -8.80
C ALA A 75 7.10 5.15 -9.03
N ASN A 76 6.27 5.13 -7.98
CA ASN A 76 4.86 4.73 -8.06
C ASN A 76 4.10 5.47 -9.18
N PRO A 77 3.24 4.80 -9.97
CA PRO A 77 2.52 5.46 -11.07
C PRO A 77 1.55 6.58 -10.65
N ASN A 78 1.08 6.61 -9.40
CA ASN A 78 0.29 7.71 -8.84
C ASN A 78 1.11 8.99 -8.64
N VAL A 79 2.43 8.91 -8.70
CA VAL A 79 3.36 10.05 -8.64
C VAL A 79 3.79 10.44 -10.05
N ALA A 80 3.54 11.70 -10.40
CA ALA A 80 3.88 12.30 -11.69
C ALA A 80 5.32 12.82 -11.71
N ALA A 81 5.75 13.51 -10.64
CA ALA A 81 7.07 14.09 -10.53
C ALA A 81 7.53 14.19 -9.06
N VAL A 82 8.84 14.26 -8.84
CA VAL A 82 9.43 14.20 -7.49
C VAL A 82 10.49 15.28 -7.30
N VAL A 83 10.40 16.04 -6.22
CA VAL A 83 11.53 16.80 -5.68
C VAL A 83 12.09 16.04 -4.49
N VAL A 84 13.34 15.60 -4.57
CA VAL A 84 14.03 14.89 -3.49
C VAL A 84 14.87 15.91 -2.71
N ILE A 85 14.77 15.89 -1.38
CA ILE A 85 15.63 16.73 -0.52
C ILE A 85 16.27 15.82 0.52
N GLY A 86 17.59 15.85 0.59
CA GLY A 86 18.36 15.15 1.62
C GLY A 86 19.33 16.10 2.31
N ILE A 87 19.88 15.66 3.44
CA ILE A 87 20.90 16.44 4.14
C ILE A 87 22.16 16.55 3.28
N GLU A 88 22.56 15.44 2.64
CA GLU A 88 23.78 15.32 1.84
C GLU A 88 23.50 14.84 0.40
N GLU A 89 24.41 15.12 -0.53
CA GLU A 89 24.16 14.93 -1.96
C GLU A 89 24.16 13.46 -2.42
N GLY A 90 24.98 12.58 -1.86
CA GLY A 90 25.14 11.20 -2.29
C GLY A 90 23.87 10.36 -2.19
N TRP A 91 23.25 10.30 -1.01
CA TRP A 91 21.99 9.59 -0.77
C TRP A 91 20.84 10.25 -1.53
N THR A 92 20.85 11.58 -1.62
CA THR A 92 19.92 12.34 -2.46
C THR A 92 19.99 11.88 -3.92
N GLN A 93 21.19 11.83 -4.50
CA GLN A 93 21.37 11.41 -5.89
C GLN A 93 21.03 9.94 -6.09
N ARG A 94 21.34 9.06 -5.12
CA ARG A 94 20.95 7.65 -5.20
C ARG A 94 19.42 7.49 -5.34
N VAL A 95 18.63 8.25 -4.58
CA VAL A 95 17.16 8.22 -4.69
C VAL A 95 16.70 8.82 -6.03
N VAL A 96 17.28 9.95 -6.45
CA VAL A 96 16.99 10.60 -7.74
C VAL A 96 17.24 9.65 -8.91
N GLU A 97 18.42 9.03 -8.97
CA GLU A 97 18.81 8.08 -10.02
C GLU A 97 17.90 6.86 -10.06
N GLY A 98 17.50 6.35 -8.88
CA GLY A 98 16.54 5.26 -8.76
C GLY A 98 15.19 5.60 -9.39
N ILE A 99 14.65 6.78 -9.06
CA ILE A 99 13.35 7.26 -9.59
C ILE A 99 13.45 7.58 -11.08
N ALA A 100 14.54 8.20 -11.53
CA ALA A 100 14.77 8.62 -12.90
C ALA A 100 14.71 7.46 -13.91
N LYS A 101 15.00 6.22 -13.48
CA LYS A 101 14.84 5.00 -14.31
C LYS A 101 13.41 4.79 -14.83
N THR A 102 12.41 5.38 -14.17
CA THR A 102 11.01 5.34 -14.66
C THR A 102 10.73 6.30 -15.81
N GLY A 103 11.65 7.23 -16.10
CA GLY A 103 11.48 8.28 -17.10
C GLY A 103 10.75 9.53 -16.60
N LYS A 104 10.22 9.53 -15.36
CA LYS A 104 9.48 10.67 -14.82
C LYS A 104 10.43 11.81 -14.37
N PRO A 105 9.95 13.07 -14.37
CA PRO A 105 10.74 14.20 -13.87
C PRO A 105 11.09 14.05 -12.38
N VAL A 106 12.39 14.15 -12.06
CA VAL A 106 12.89 14.12 -10.69
C VAL A 106 14.11 15.03 -10.53
N THR A 107 14.20 15.76 -9.42
CA THR A 107 15.36 16.62 -9.11
C THR A 107 15.69 16.55 -7.62
N GLY A 108 16.98 16.43 -7.30
CA GLY A 108 17.50 16.36 -5.94
C GLY A 108 18.16 17.64 -5.46
N PHE A 109 18.08 17.91 -4.16
CA PHE A 109 18.77 19.02 -3.50
C PHE A 109 19.36 18.58 -2.16
N GLY A 110 20.64 18.90 -1.94
CA GLY A 110 21.29 18.80 -0.63
C GLY A 110 21.05 20.05 0.23
N ILE A 111 20.91 19.89 1.54
CA ILE A 111 20.83 20.99 2.51
C ILE A 111 22.22 21.42 2.99
N GLU A 112 23.12 20.46 3.21
CA GLU A 112 24.51 20.74 3.60
C GLU A 112 25.18 21.68 2.60
N LEU A 113 26.00 22.62 3.09
CA LEU A 113 26.65 23.70 2.32
C LEU A 113 25.73 24.76 1.69
N HIS A 114 24.40 24.56 1.71
CA HIS A 114 23.42 25.50 1.15
C HIS A 114 22.55 26.18 2.22
N GLY A 115 22.24 25.45 3.29
CA GLY A 115 21.26 25.85 4.30
C GLY A 115 19.82 25.87 3.79
N ASP A 116 18.87 25.88 4.71
CA ASP A 116 17.45 25.72 4.40
C ASP A 116 16.92 26.79 3.44
N HIS A 117 17.24 28.07 3.65
CA HIS A 117 16.68 29.15 2.84
C HIS A 117 17.00 29.00 1.34
N ASP A 118 18.25 28.69 0.99
CA ASP A 118 18.64 28.51 -0.41
C ASP A 118 18.05 27.22 -0.98
N THR A 119 18.13 26.10 -0.24
CA THR A 119 17.59 24.81 -0.69
C THR A 119 16.08 24.88 -0.91
N ILE A 120 15.32 25.45 0.03
CA ILE A 120 13.86 25.66 -0.08
C ILE A 120 13.55 26.55 -1.29
N MET A 121 14.30 27.63 -1.51
CA MET A 121 14.11 28.50 -2.67
C MET A 121 14.29 27.73 -3.99
N ARG A 122 15.40 26.99 -4.15
CA ARG A 122 15.69 26.23 -5.38
C ARG A 122 14.68 25.10 -5.60
N ALA A 123 14.38 24.33 -4.57
CA ALA A 123 13.38 23.27 -4.61
C ALA A 123 11.99 23.80 -4.95
N SER A 124 11.59 24.95 -4.40
CA SER A 124 10.30 25.58 -4.69
C SER A 124 10.15 25.99 -6.16
N LYS A 125 11.23 26.44 -6.81
CA LYS A 125 11.22 26.79 -8.24
C LYS A 125 10.92 25.57 -9.11
N VAL A 126 11.62 24.46 -8.86
CA VAL A 126 11.41 23.20 -9.60
C VAL A 126 10.04 22.59 -9.29
N ALA A 127 9.62 22.59 -8.02
CA ALA A 127 8.31 22.09 -7.62
C ALA A 127 7.18 22.81 -8.36
N LYS A 128 7.28 24.13 -8.54
CA LYS A 128 6.31 24.91 -9.33
C LYS A 128 6.28 24.45 -10.79
N GLU A 129 7.43 24.22 -11.42
CA GLU A 129 7.51 23.74 -12.81
C GLU A 129 6.89 22.35 -12.96
N TYR A 130 7.15 21.45 -12.01
CA TYR A 130 6.55 20.13 -11.96
C TYR A 130 5.04 20.15 -11.76
N VAL A 131 4.52 21.04 -10.91
CA VAL A 131 3.06 21.21 -10.77
C VAL A 131 2.44 21.68 -12.08
N GLN A 132 3.06 22.63 -12.78
CA GLN A 132 2.56 23.08 -14.09
C GLN A 132 2.54 21.94 -15.10
N TRP A 133 3.66 21.26 -15.28
CA TRP A 133 3.77 20.12 -16.18
C TRP A 133 2.75 19.01 -15.84
N ALA A 134 2.67 18.61 -14.57
CA ALA A 134 1.77 17.56 -14.14
C ALA A 134 0.30 17.95 -14.37
N SER A 135 -0.06 19.23 -14.19
CA SER A 135 -1.43 19.73 -14.38
C SER A 135 -1.90 19.72 -15.84
N GLU A 136 -0.97 19.67 -16.80
CA GLU A 136 -1.28 19.58 -18.24
C GLU A 136 -1.55 18.14 -18.68
N LEU A 137 -1.12 17.16 -17.89
CA LEU A 137 -1.34 15.75 -18.19
C LEU A 137 -2.83 15.41 -18.12
N ARG A 138 -3.32 14.73 -19.14
CA ARG A 138 -4.71 14.25 -19.21
C ARG A 138 -4.77 12.76 -18.94
N ARG A 139 -5.85 12.35 -18.29
CA ARG A 139 -6.18 10.93 -18.18
C ARG A 139 -6.47 10.38 -19.58
N VAL A 140 -6.03 9.15 -19.82
CA VAL A 140 -6.31 8.36 -21.03
C VAL A 140 -7.07 7.11 -20.64
N GLU A 141 -7.82 6.56 -21.59
CA GLU A 141 -8.50 5.30 -21.39
C GLU A 141 -7.46 4.15 -21.36
N CYS A 142 -7.48 3.39 -20.27
CA CYS A 142 -6.58 2.27 -20.02
C CYS A 142 -7.38 0.98 -19.84
N PRO A 143 -6.91 -0.16 -20.38
CA PRO A 143 -7.54 -1.45 -20.13
C PRO A 143 -7.41 -1.82 -18.65
N ILE A 144 -8.39 -2.55 -18.12
CA ILE A 144 -8.37 -2.99 -16.73
C ILE A 144 -7.11 -3.79 -16.33
N SER A 145 -6.50 -4.51 -17.27
CA SER A 145 -5.27 -5.28 -17.07
C SER A 145 -4.08 -4.41 -16.65
N ASP A 146 -4.13 -3.09 -16.88
CA ASP A 146 -3.08 -2.16 -16.43
C ASP A 146 -3.17 -1.88 -14.90
N LEU A 147 -4.28 -2.21 -14.23
CA LEU A 147 -4.47 -1.97 -12.79
C LEU A 147 -3.64 -2.92 -11.94
N TRP A 148 -3.03 -2.36 -10.90
CA TRP A 148 -2.38 -3.09 -9.83
C TRP A 148 -3.06 -2.79 -8.51
N VAL A 149 -3.64 -3.82 -7.89
CA VAL A 149 -4.52 -3.70 -6.71
C VAL A 149 -3.94 -4.50 -5.54
N SER A 150 -3.79 -3.89 -4.39
CA SER A 150 -3.31 -4.59 -3.19
C SER A 150 -4.38 -4.65 -2.11
N THR A 151 -4.21 -5.53 -1.12
CA THR A 151 -5.08 -5.59 0.05
C THR A 151 -4.32 -5.96 1.31
N LYS A 152 -4.80 -5.44 2.44
CA LYS A 152 -4.46 -5.86 3.81
C LYS A 152 -5.65 -5.56 4.72
N CYS A 153 -5.86 -6.33 5.79
CA CYS A 153 -6.97 -6.08 6.72
C CYS A 153 -6.57 -5.20 7.92
N GLY A 154 -7.45 -4.28 8.33
CA GLY A 154 -7.23 -3.39 9.48
C GLY A 154 -7.46 -4.06 10.83
N GLU A 155 -7.98 -3.28 11.78
CA GLU A 155 -8.48 -3.77 13.06
C GLU A 155 -9.64 -4.76 12.84
N SER A 156 -9.28 -6.02 12.64
CA SER A 156 -10.21 -7.12 12.38
C SER A 156 -11.09 -7.43 13.59
N ASP A 157 -12.29 -7.91 13.30
CA ASP A 157 -13.22 -8.51 14.26
C ASP A 157 -13.83 -9.78 13.63
N THR A 158 -14.81 -10.37 14.30
CA THR A 158 -15.54 -11.54 13.79
C THR A 158 -16.18 -11.31 12.41
N THR A 159 -16.68 -10.10 12.13
CA THR A 159 -17.32 -9.78 10.85
C THR A 159 -16.31 -9.66 9.70
N SER A 160 -15.03 -9.38 9.99
CA SER A 160 -13.98 -9.32 8.97
C SER A 160 -13.84 -10.64 8.24
N GLY A 161 -13.70 -11.76 8.96
CA GLY A 161 -13.55 -13.09 8.35
C GLY A 161 -14.81 -13.63 7.70
N CYS A 162 -15.99 -13.15 8.12
CA CYS A 162 -17.28 -13.61 7.60
C CYS A 162 -17.86 -12.75 6.48
N GLY A 163 -17.41 -11.50 6.31
CA GLY A 163 -18.00 -10.57 5.34
C GLY A 163 -17.00 -9.70 4.59
N SER A 164 -16.20 -8.89 5.31
CA SER A 164 -15.30 -7.91 4.65
C SER A 164 -14.20 -8.60 3.83
N ASN A 165 -13.50 -9.57 4.42
CA ASN A 165 -12.41 -10.29 3.74
C ASN A 165 -12.94 -11.20 2.62
N PRO A 166 -14.04 -11.97 2.80
CA PRO A 166 -14.68 -12.67 1.68
C PRO A 166 -15.06 -11.77 0.51
N THR A 167 -15.55 -10.54 0.80
CA THR A 167 -15.89 -9.57 -0.25
C THR A 167 -14.66 -9.20 -1.08
N VAL A 168 -13.52 -8.94 -0.43
CA VAL A 168 -12.25 -8.72 -1.11
C VAL A 168 -11.84 -9.94 -1.94
N GLY A 169 -11.97 -11.14 -1.37
CA GLY A 169 -11.68 -12.38 -2.08
C GLY A 169 -12.52 -12.59 -3.34
N ASN A 170 -13.81 -12.29 -3.27
CA ASN A 170 -14.71 -12.35 -4.44
C ASN A 170 -14.29 -11.33 -5.51
N ALA A 171 -13.88 -10.12 -5.12
CA ALA A 171 -13.35 -9.13 -6.05
C ALA A 171 -12.03 -9.61 -6.70
N PHE A 172 -11.12 -10.20 -5.94
CA PHE A 172 -9.87 -10.76 -6.47
C PHE A 172 -10.12 -11.91 -7.45
N ASP A 173 -11.02 -12.84 -7.14
CA ASP A 173 -11.41 -13.93 -8.05
C ASP A 173 -12.02 -13.43 -9.37
N LYS A 174 -12.62 -12.23 -9.38
CA LYS A 174 -13.13 -11.57 -10.59
C LYS A 174 -12.05 -10.81 -11.36
N LEU A 175 -11.02 -10.32 -10.68
CA LEU A 175 -9.91 -9.56 -11.27
C LEU A 175 -8.81 -10.47 -11.85
N GLU A 176 -8.54 -11.62 -11.25
CA GLU A 176 -7.52 -12.58 -11.72
C GLU A 176 -7.65 -12.92 -13.21
N PRO A 177 -8.82 -13.38 -13.73
CA PRO A 177 -8.95 -13.73 -15.15
C PRO A 177 -8.86 -12.52 -16.09
N LEU A 178 -8.84 -11.29 -15.56
CA LEU A 178 -8.72 -10.05 -16.34
C LEU A 178 -7.26 -9.59 -16.48
N GLY A 179 -6.31 -10.35 -15.95
CA GLY A 179 -4.88 -10.06 -16.05
C GLY A 179 -4.42 -8.93 -15.13
N VAL A 180 -5.16 -8.66 -14.05
CA VAL A 180 -4.80 -7.66 -13.04
C VAL A 180 -3.69 -8.22 -12.14
N THR A 181 -2.71 -7.39 -11.80
CA THR A 181 -1.71 -7.74 -10.78
C THR A 181 -2.27 -7.43 -9.40
N MET A 182 -2.30 -8.43 -8.53
CA MET A 182 -2.88 -8.33 -7.20
C MET A 182 -1.84 -8.65 -6.12
N CYS A 183 -2.01 -8.09 -4.93
CA CYS A 183 -1.12 -8.38 -3.80
C CYS A 183 -1.84 -8.50 -2.47
N PHE A 184 -1.35 -9.42 -1.64
CA PHE A 184 -1.65 -9.49 -0.22
C PHE A 184 -0.34 -9.68 0.56
N GLY A 185 -0.37 -9.50 1.88
CA GLY A 185 0.80 -9.67 2.76
C GLY A 185 0.35 -10.04 4.17
N GLU A 186 0.91 -9.37 5.18
CA GLU A 186 0.61 -9.58 6.62
C GLU A 186 1.14 -10.93 7.11
N THR A 187 2.46 -11.14 6.99
CA THR A 187 3.11 -12.45 7.21
C THR A 187 2.78 -13.09 8.55
N THR A 188 2.59 -12.30 9.61
CA THR A 188 2.26 -12.84 10.94
C THR A 188 0.77 -13.12 11.13
N GLU A 189 -0.10 -12.51 10.33
CA GLU A 189 -1.54 -12.74 10.42
C GLU A 189 -2.01 -13.97 9.65
N ILE A 190 -1.12 -14.62 8.92
CA ILE A 190 -1.40 -15.91 8.28
C ILE A 190 -0.93 -17.10 9.12
N THR A 191 -0.34 -16.87 10.31
CA THR A 191 0.05 -17.95 11.24
C THR A 191 -1.17 -18.80 11.64
N GLY A 192 -1.08 -20.10 11.41
CA GLY A 192 -2.19 -21.06 11.55
C GLY A 192 -2.91 -21.37 10.23
N GLY A 193 -2.72 -20.54 9.20
CA GLY A 193 -3.30 -20.71 7.88
C GLY A 193 -2.26 -20.75 6.75
N GLU A 194 -0.97 -20.68 7.07
CA GLU A 194 0.11 -20.61 6.10
C GLU A 194 0.13 -21.79 5.13
N LEU A 195 -0.19 -23.00 5.60
CA LEU A 195 -0.26 -24.18 4.73
C LEU A 195 -1.41 -24.09 3.71
N ILE A 196 -2.52 -23.43 4.06
CA ILE A 196 -3.62 -23.17 3.12
C ILE A 196 -3.16 -22.24 1.99
N VAL A 197 -2.34 -21.23 2.33
CA VAL A 197 -1.75 -20.33 1.34
C VAL A 197 -0.70 -21.06 0.50
N ALA A 198 0.15 -21.86 1.14
CA ALA A 198 1.19 -22.66 0.49
C ALA A 198 0.59 -23.62 -0.55
N ASP A 199 -0.52 -24.27 -0.23
CA ASP A 199 -1.22 -25.20 -1.13
C ASP A 199 -1.93 -24.50 -2.29
N ARG A 200 -2.10 -23.16 -2.21
CA ARG A 200 -2.62 -22.31 -3.29
C ARG A 200 -1.53 -21.64 -4.12
N CYS A 201 -0.25 -21.93 -3.86
CA CYS A 201 0.84 -21.48 -4.70
C CYS A 201 0.79 -22.17 -6.07
N ALA A 202 1.02 -21.41 -7.14
CA ALA A 202 0.87 -21.88 -8.52
C ALA A 202 1.89 -22.96 -8.89
N THR A 203 3.06 -22.95 -8.25
CA THR A 203 4.15 -23.91 -8.49
C THR A 203 4.84 -24.30 -7.18
N PRO A 204 5.54 -25.46 -7.14
CA PRO A 204 6.34 -25.87 -5.99
C PRO A 204 7.40 -24.84 -5.60
N GLN A 205 8.00 -24.14 -6.56
CA GLN A 205 9.02 -23.11 -6.33
C GLN A 205 8.43 -21.89 -5.62
N VAL A 206 7.23 -21.46 -6.04
CA VAL A 206 6.52 -20.36 -5.37
C VAL A 206 6.14 -20.77 -3.94
N ARG A 207 5.69 -22.03 -3.76
CA ARG A 207 5.38 -22.59 -2.44
C ARG A 207 6.60 -22.59 -1.52
N GLU A 208 7.74 -23.05 -2.00
CA GLU A 208 9.00 -23.08 -1.24
C GLU A 208 9.43 -21.65 -0.87
N ARG A 209 9.38 -20.71 -1.82
CA ARG A 209 9.72 -19.31 -1.57
C ARG A 209 8.78 -18.66 -0.55
N PHE A 210 7.48 -18.97 -0.61
CA PHE A 210 6.49 -18.49 0.35
C PHE A 210 6.81 -19.00 1.76
N MET A 211 7.00 -20.33 1.90
CA MET A 211 7.34 -20.91 3.20
C MET A 211 8.68 -20.39 3.75
N TYR A 212 9.66 -20.15 2.88
CA TYR A 212 10.91 -19.51 3.26
C TYR A 212 10.67 -18.12 3.88
N MET A 213 9.90 -17.26 3.23
CA MET A 213 9.61 -15.91 3.75
C MET A 213 8.82 -15.96 5.06
N PHE A 214 7.80 -16.82 5.13
CA PHE A 214 7.02 -17.01 6.35
C PHE A 214 7.91 -17.45 7.52
N ASN A 215 8.71 -18.52 7.34
CA ASN A 215 9.59 -19.05 8.37
C ASN A 215 10.66 -18.04 8.80
N ARG A 216 11.21 -17.26 7.85
CA ARG A 216 12.17 -16.19 8.14
C ARG A 216 11.57 -15.14 9.06
N TYR A 217 10.29 -14.79 8.89
CA TYR A 217 9.61 -13.84 9.75
C TYR A 217 9.31 -14.42 11.14
N GLN A 218 8.87 -15.69 11.20
CA GLN A 218 8.66 -16.38 12.48
C GLN A 218 9.96 -16.47 13.29
N GLU A 219 11.09 -16.75 12.65
CA GLU A 219 12.39 -16.82 13.33
C GLU A 219 12.78 -15.50 14.00
N VAL A 220 12.49 -14.36 13.37
CA VAL A 220 12.71 -13.04 13.98
C VAL A 220 11.86 -12.88 15.23
N ILE A 221 10.59 -13.27 15.17
CA ILE A 221 9.68 -13.18 16.32
C ILE A 221 10.17 -14.10 17.44
N ASP A 222 10.43 -15.36 17.15
CA ASP A 222 10.86 -16.35 18.15
C ASP A 222 12.18 -15.97 18.83
N ARG A 223 13.08 -15.31 18.11
CA ARG A 223 14.36 -14.84 18.67
C ARG A 223 14.19 -13.66 19.65
N HIS A 224 13.19 -12.81 19.47
CA HIS A 224 13.05 -11.55 20.19
C HIS A 224 11.83 -11.47 21.10
N LYS A 225 10.94 -12.47 21.07
CA LYS A 225 9.70 -12.47 21.83
C LYS A 225 9.94 -12.56 23.35
N THR A 226 9.24 -11.74 24.11
CA THR A 226 9.14 -11.85 25.58
C THR A 226 7.92 -12.67 26.02
N SER A 227 6.97 -12.85 25.11
CA SER A 227 5.69 -13.56 25.24
C SER A 227 5.38 -14.22 23.90
N ASP A 228 4.57 -15.28 23.85
CA ASP A 228 4.27 -15.92 22.57
C ASP A 228 3.57 -14.95 21.58
N LEU A 229 3.76 -15.15 20.27
CA LEU A 229 3.07 -14.34 19.24
C LEU A 229 1.55 -14.41 19.45
N SER A 230 1.03 -15.58 19.82
CA SER A 230 -0.37 -15.81 20.18
C SER A 230 -0.89 -14.94 21.34
N GLU A 231 0.00 -14.37 22.18
CA GLU A 231 -0.35 -13.45 23.26
C GLU A 231 -0.40 -11.97 22.80
N SER A 232 0.27 -11.65 21.69
CA SER A 232 0.29 -10.29 21.10
C SER A 232 -0.62 -10.14 19.88
N GLN A 233 -0.95 -11.26 19.24
CA GLN A 233 -1.85 -11.41 18.12
C GLN A 233 -2.81 -12.59 18.41
N PRO A 234 -4.14 -12.39 18.42
CA PRO A 234 -4.85 -11.17 18.03
C PRO A 234 -4.60 -9.99 18.98
N THR A 235 -4.58 -8.76 18.45
CA THR A 235 -4.42 -7.55 19.28
C THR A 235 -5.57 -7.41 20.29
N LYS A 236 -5.40 -6.61 21.36
CA LYS A 236 -6.48 -6.31 22.31
C LYS A 236 -7.78 -5.83 21.64
N GLY A 237 -7.65 -5.00 20.60
CA GLY A 237 -8.78 -4.60 19.76
C GLY A 237 -9.45 -5.81 19.09
N ASN A 238 -8.68 -6.69 18.46
CA ASN A 238 -9.22 -7.90 17.81
C ASN A 238 -9.98 -8.81 18.78
N ILE A 239 -9.45 -9.01 19.99
CA ILE A 239 -10.09 -9.81 21.04
C ILE A 239 -11.41 -9.17 21.47
N ALA A 240 -11.43 -7.84 21.66
CA ALA A 240 -12.67 -7.10 21.93
C ALA A 240 -13.68 -7.18 20.77
N GLY A 241 -13.20 -7.38 19.53
CA GLY A 241 -13.99 -7.67 18.34
C GLY A 241 -14.49 -9.12 18.22
N GLY A 242 -14.12 -9.99 19.17
CA GLY A 242 -14.60 -11.36 19.29
C GLY A 242 -13.70 -12.44 18.67
N LEU A 243 -12.48 -12.13 18.25
CA LEU A 243 -11.52 -13.13 17.77
C LEU A 243 -10.82 -13.82 18.94
N THR A 244 -10.79 -15.15 18.93
CA THR A 244 -10.32 -15.96 20.07
C THR A 244 -8.88 -16.46 19.93
N THR A 245 -8.44 -16.82 18.72
CA THR A 245 -7.08 -17.31 18.47
C THR A 245 -6.46 -16.67 17.22
N ILE A 246 -5.13 -16.80 17.08
CA ILE A 246 -4.41 -16.33 15.90
C ILE A 246 -4.80 -17.14 14.65
N GLU A 247 -5.06 -18.43 14.80
CA GLU A 247 -5.50 -19.32 13.73
C GLU A 247 -6.90 -18.92 13.23
N GLU A 248 -7.84 -18.61 14.13
CA GLU A 248 -9.16 -18.10 13.75
C GLU A 248 -9.04 -16.80 12.93
N LYS A 249 -8.17 -15.88 13.39
CA LYS A 249 -7.87 -14.64 12.68
C LYS A 249 -7.25 -14.93 11.30
N ALA A 250 -6.32 -15.88 11.21
CA ALA A 250 -5.65 -16.24 9.96
C ALA A 250 -6.63 -16.84 8.93
N LEU A 251 -7.53 -17.71 9.36
CA LEU A 251 -8.57 -18.28 8.50
C LEU A 251 -9.50 -17.19 7.92
N GLY A 252 -9.80 -16.17 8.73
CA GLY A 252 -10.52 -14.97 8.28
C GLY A 252 -9.69 -14.10 7.35
N ASN A 253 -8.39 -13.90 7.63
CA ASN A 253 -7.47 -13.11 6.82
C ASN A 253 -7.33 -13.69 5.41
N ILE A 254 -7.13 -15.00 5.29
CA ILE A 254 -6.90 -15.71 4.01
C ILE A 254 -8.13 -15.62 3.08
N GLN A 255 -9.32 -15.31 3.59
CA GLN A 255 -10.49 -15.08 2.72
C GLN A 255 -10.26 -13.93 1.71
N LYS A 256 -9.33 -13.00 1.98
CA LYS A 256 -8.99 -11.89 1.06
C LYS A 256 -8.41 -12.37 -0.27
N ILE A 257 -7.81 -13.55 -0.31
CA ILE A 257 -7.23 -14.09 -1.54
C ILE A 257 -8.25 -14.90 -2.36
N GLY A 258 -9.54 -14.83 -2.05
CA GLY A 258 -10.60 -15.48 -2.82
C GLY A 258 -10.59 -17.01 -2.68
N HIS A 259 -11.26 -17.69 -3.59
CA HIS A 259 -11.29 -19.16 -3.64
C HIS A 259 -10.64 -19.74 -4.90
N LYS A 260 -10.50 -18.93 -5.95
CA LYS A 260 -9.97 -19.36 -7.25
C LYS A 260 -8.52 -18.92 -7.44
N CYS A 261 -8.16 -17.75 -6.91
CA CYS A 261 -6.85 -17.18 -7.16
C CYS A 261 -5.71 -18.10 -6.74
N LYS A 262 -4.64 -18.16 -7.53
CA LYS A 262 -3.39 -18.83 -7.15
C LYS A 262 -2.29 -17.82 -6.91
N VAL A 263 -1.48 -18.06 -5.88
CA VAL A 263 -0.29 -17.23 -5.61
C VAL A 263 0.76 -17.54 -6.67
N VAL A 264 1.05 -16.59 -7.56
CA VAL A 264 1.96 -16.78 -8.71
C VAL A 264 3.40 -16.40 -8.41
N GLY A 265 3.64 -15.69 -7.31
CA GLY A 265 4.98 -15.28 -6.91
C GLY A 265 5.01 -14.66 -5.51
N VAL A 266 6.24 -14.46 -5.02
CA VAL A 266 6.53 -13.97 -3.67
C VAL A 266 7.54 -12.84 -3.77
N LEU A 267 7.23 -11.73 -3.11
CA LEU A 267 7.98 -10.48 -3.07
C LEU A 267 8.58 -10.31 -1.68
N ASP A 268 9.83 -9.87 -1.61
CA ASP A 268 10.34 -9.26 -0.39
C ASP A 268 9.81 -7.81 -0.26
N LYS A 269 10.16 -7.15 0.84
CA LYS A 269 9.72 -5.79 1.15
C LYS A 269 10.15 -4.81 0.04
N ALA A 270 9.19 -4.03 -0.46
CA ALA A 270 9.37 -3.04 -1.52
C ALA A 270 9.82 -3.62 -2.89
N GLU A 271 9.68 -4.93 -3.11
CA GLU A 271 9.97 -5.57 -4.39
C GLU A 271 8.80 -5.44 -5.38
N VAL A 272 9.13 -5.20 -6.66
CA VAL A 272 8.14 -5.01 -7.74
C VAL A 272 7.79 -6.36 -8.39
N PRO A 273 6.51 -6.72 -8.58
CA PRO A 273 6.12 -7.94 -9.28
C PRO A 273 6.51 -7.91 -10.76
N THR A 274 6.79 -9.08 -11.32
CA THR A 274 7.26 -9.23 -12.71
C THR A 274 6.14 -9.51 -13.72
N GLY A 275 4.89 -9.62 -13.26
CA GLY A 275 3.75 -9.93 -14.13
C GLY A 275 2.38 -9.91 -13.46
N PRO A 276 1.30 -10.23 -14.21
CA PRO A 276 -0.07 -10.31 -13.70
C PRO A 276 -0.28 -11.51 -12.77
N GLY A 277 -1.36 -11.50 -12.00
CA GLY A 277 -1.73 -12.54 -11.03
C GLY A 277 -1.57 -12.09 -9.58
N LEU A 278 -1.83 -13.01 -8.64
CA LEU A 278 -1.79 -12.75 -7.20
C LEU A 278 -0.39 -12.98 -6.62
N TRP A 279 0.19 -11.95 -6.02
CA TRP A 279 1.49 -11.98 -5.36
C TRP A 279 1.35 -11.94 -3.84
N PHE A 280 2.21 -12.65 -3.14
CA PHE A 280 2.42 -12.48 -1.70
C PHE A 280 3.61 -11.55 -1.47
N MET A 281 3.46 -10.54 -0.63
CA MET A 281 4.57 -9.69 -0.19
C MET A 281 4.85 -9.91 1.29
N ASP A 282 6.10 -10.22 1.62
CA ASP A 282 6.52 -10.32 3.01
C ASP A 282 6.40 -8.95 3.69
N SER A 283 5.56 -8.85 4.72
CA SER A 283 5.28 -7.58 5.39
C SER A 283 4.91 -7.75 6.85
N SER A 284 5.15 -6.68 7.62
CA SER A 284 4.52 -6.47 8.92
C SER A 284 2.99 -6.44 8.76
N SER A 285 2.29 -6.79 9.84
CA SER A 285 0.83 -6.66 9.95
C SER A 285 0.41 -5.25 10.38
N ALA A 286 1.38 -4.40 10.73
CA ALA A 286 1.16 -2.97 10.92
C ALA A 286 0.66 -2.35 9.60
N ALA A 287 -0.51 -1.71 9.67
CA ALA A 287 -1.20 -1.22 8.49
C ALA A 287 -0.36 -0.23 7.67
N ALA A 288 0.24 0.75 8.34
CA ALA A 288 0.99 1.81 7.71
C ALA A 288 2.22 1.29 6.95
N GLU A 289 2.93 0.32 7.53
CA GLU A 289 4.11 -0.30 6.90
C GLU A 289 3.72 -1.04 5.62
N MET A 290 2.74 -1.96 5.70
CA MET A 290 2.34 -2.76 4.54
C MET A 290 1.81 -1.88 3.40
N VAL A 291 0.97 -0.88 3.69
CA VAL A 291 0.44 0.03 2.66
C VAL A 291 1.57 0.85 2.03
N THR A 292 2.58 1.24 2.80
CA THR A 292 3.79 1.93 2.30
C THR A 292 4.60 1.01 1.37
N LEU A 293 4.79 -0.26 1.72
CA LEU A 293 5.55 -1.21 0.89
C LEU A 293 4.87 -1.50 -0.45
N VAL A 294 3.55 -1.71 -0.48
CA VAL A 294 2.82 -1.91 -1.75
C VAL A 294 2.72 -0.63 -2.56
N ALA A 295 2.66 0.55 -1.91
CA ALA A 295 2.83 1.81 -2.62
C ALA A 295 4.23 1.89 -3.26
N ALA A 296 5.29 1.56 -2.52
CA ALA A 296 6.64 1.54 -3.06
C ALA A 296 6.81 0.53 -4.22
N SER A 297 6.08 -0.57 -4.16
CA SER A 297 6.12 -1.63 -5.19
C SER A 297 5.28 -1.31 -6.43
N GLY A 298 4.62 -0.13 -6.48
CA GLY A 298 3.93 0.37 -7.67
C GLY A 298 2.45 -0.01 -7.80
N TYR A 299 1.82 -0.50 -6.72
CA TYR A 299 0.36 -0.68 -6.66
C TYR A 299 -0.34 0.69 -6.60
N VAL A 300 -1.52 0.78 -7.21
CA VAL A 300 -2.19 2.08 -7.45
C VAL A 300 -3.56 2.22 -6.79
N VAL A 301 -4.15 1.11 -6.32
CA VAL A 301 -5.36 1.10 -5.48
C VAL A 301 -5.21 0.04 -4.39
N HIS A 302 -5.74 0.31 -3.20
CA HIS A 302 -5.68 -0.59 -2.07
C HIS A 302 -7.07 -0.87 -1.46
N PHE A 303 -7.38 -2.15 -1.25
CA PHE A 303 -8.57 -2.59 -0.51
C PHE A 303 -8.25 -2.84 0.95
N PHE A 304 -9.00 -2.18 1.82
CA PHE A 304 -8.75 -2.20 3.27
C PHE A 304 -10.01 -2.63 4.02
N PRO A 305 -10.27 -3.95 4.14
CA PRO A 305 -11.36 -4.44 4.98
C PRO A 305 -11.04 -4.16 6.46
N THR A 306 -12.01 -3.63 7.20
CA THR A 306 -11.86 -3.35 8.63
C THR A 306 -13.11 -3.73 9.42
N GLY A 307 -12.90 -4.31 10.60
CA GLY A 307 -13.97 -4.64 11.54
C GLY A 307 -14.32 -3.44 12.40
N GLN A 308 -13.31 -2.80 13.00
CA GLN A 308 -13.48 -1.74 14.01
C GLN A 308 -13.21 -0.31 13.52
N GLY A 309 -12.97 -0.12 12.22
CA GLY A 309 -12.89 1.22 11.63
C GLY A 309 -11.50 1.84 11.69
N ASN A 310 -10.44 1.04 11.47
CA ASN A 310 -9.08 1.57 11.41
C ASN A 310 -8.96 2.64 10.30
N VAL A 311 -8.45 3.82 10.67
CA VAL A 311 -8.56 5.05 9.86
C VAL A 311 -7.41 5.26 8.87
N ILE A 312 -6.42 4.36 8.84
CA ILE A 312 -5.18 4.50 8.06
C ILE A 312 -5.41 4.90 6.59
N GLY A 313 -4.63 5.85 6.11
CA GLY A 313 -4.53 6.21 4.69
C GLY A 313 -3.13 5.96 4.17
N ASN A 314 -2.80 6.65 3.08
CA ASN A 314 -1.46 6.72 2.53
C ASN A 314 -1.38 7.96 1.63
N PRO A 315 -0.25 8.69 1.59
CA PRO A 315 -0.13 9.89 0.79
C PRO A 315 -0.23 9.67 -0.73
N ILE A 316 0.10 8.48 -1.23
CA ILE A 316 0.23 8.18 -2.67
C ILE A 316 -0.83 7.18 -3.14
N LEU A 317 -1.18 6.21 -2.29
CA LEU A 317 -2.01 5.06 -2.61
C LEU A 317 -3.43 5.24 -2.04
N PRO A 318 -4.46 5.42 -2.89
CA PRO A 318 -5.85 5.45 -2.45
C PRO A 318 -6.24 4.18 -1.68
N VAL A 319 -6.68 4.38 -0.44
CA VAL A 319 -7.13 3.31 0.47
C VAL A 319 -8.66 3.29 0.49
N ILE A 320 -9.26 2.28 -0.14
CA ILE A 320 -10.70 2.04 -0.16
C ILE A 320 -11.06 1.20 1.07
N LYS A 321 -11.80 1.80 2.01
CA LYS A 321 -12.19 1.12 3.25
C LYS A 321 -13.56 0.48 3.13
N LEU A 322 -13.68 -0.78 3.54
CA LEU A 322 -14.95 -1.49 3.58
C LEU A 322 -15.16 -2.20 4.91
N SER A 323 -16.41 -2.33 5.33
CA SER A 323 -16.75 -3.04 6.57
C SER A 323 -18.05 -3.85 6.44
N ALA A 324 -18.03 -5.04 7.04
CA ALA A 324 -19.21 -5.87 7.26
C ALA A 324 -19.78 -5.69 8.68
N ASN A 325 -19.18 -4.86 9.54
CA ASN A 325 -19.66 -4.63 10.89
C ASN A 325 -20.76 -3.53 10.89
N PRO A 326 -22.03 -3.86 11.17
CA PRO A 326 -23.11 -2.85 11.17
C PRO A 326 -22.90 -1.72 12.18
N ARG A 327 -22.18 -1.98 13.29
CA ARG A 327 -21.83 -0.95 14.26
C ARG A 327 -20.84 0.03 13.66
N THR A 328 -19.75 -0.46 13.08
CA THR A 328 -18.72 0.37 12.45
C THR A 328 -19.27 1.16 11.27
N CYS A 329 -20.08 0.54 10.41
CA CYS A 329 -20.76 1.24 9.32
C CYS A 329 -21.69 2.34 9.82
N ARG A 330 -22.29 2.21 11.02
CA ARG A 330 -23.13 3.25 11.61
C ARG A 330 -22.34 4.34 12.35
N THR A 331 -21.31 3.97 13.10
CA THR A 331 -20.62 4.90 14.02
C THR A 331 -19.37 5.53 13.42
N MET A 332 -18.83 4.97 12.33
CA MET A 332 -17.61 5.45 11.66
C MET A 332 -17.82 5.55 10.14
N SER A 333 -19.05 5.82 9.70
CA SER A 333 -19.42 5.88 8.27
C SER A 333 -18.58 6.86 7.46
N GLU A 334 -18.08 7.94 8.07
CA GLU A 334 -17.23 8.92 7.39
C GLU A 334 -15.89 8.34 6.92
N HIS A 335 -15.42 7.25 7.55
CA HIS A 335 -14.21 6.54 7.18
C HIS A 335 -14.47 5.35 6.25
N ILE A 336 -15.72 4.95 6.01
CA ILE A 336 -16.06 3.74 5.26
C ILE A 336 -16.53 4.11 3.85
N ASP A 337 -15.79 3.67 2.83
CA ASP A 337 -16.16 3.85 1.42
C ASP A 337 -17.27 2.89 0.98
N LEU A 338 -17.35 1.71 1.60
CA LEU A 338 -18.33 0.68 1.25
C LEU A 338 -18.83 -0.10 2.48
N ASP A 339 -20.14 -0.02 2.71
CA ASP A 339 -20.85 -0.84 3.70
C ASP A 339 -21.31 -2.17 3.06
N VAL A 340 -20.72 -3.28 3.51
CA VAL A 340 -21.11 -4.64 3.12
C VAL A 340 -21.74 -5.42 4.27
N SER A 341 -22.19 -4.75 5.32
CA SER A 341 -22.82 -5.39 6.49
C SER A 341 -24.12 -6.12 6.15
N GLY A 342 -24.78 -5.73 5.05
CA GLY A 342 -25.93 -6.42 4.47
C GLY A 342 -25.67 -7.89 4.11
N LEU A 343 -24.41 -8.29 3.90
CA LEU A 343 -24.03 -9.69 3.65
C LEU A 343 -24.36 -10.59 4.86
N LEU A 344 -23.93 -10.16 6.06
CA LEU A 344 -24.16 -10.91 7.30
C LEU A 344 -25.63 -10.86 7.74
N GLN A 345 -26.35 -9.82 7.30
CA GLN A 345 -27.79 -9.67 7.50
C GLN A 345 -28.63 -10.42 6.45
N ARG A 346 -27.99 -11.13 5.51
CA ARG A 346 -28.65 -11.86 4.40
C ARG A 346 -29.51 -10.98 3.48
N GLN A 347 -29.21 -9.69 3.42
CA GLN A 347 -29.83 -8.73 2.51
C GLN A 347 -29.11 -8.68 1.16
N LYS A 348 -27.82 -9.04 1.16
CA LYS A 348 -26.97 -9.17 -0.02
C LYS A 348 -26.29 -10.53 -0.01
N ASN A 349 -25.92 -11.03 -1.18
CA ASN A 349 -25.04 -12.18 -1.31
C ASN A 349 -23.58 -11.73 -1.58
N LEU A 350 -22.66 -12.68 -1.48
CA LEU A 350 -21.22 -12.40 -1.62
C LEU A 350 -20.85 -11.83 -3.00
N ASP A 351 -21.53 -12.29 -4.05
CA ASP A 351 -21.28 -11.86 -5.42
C ASP A 351 -21.64 -10.38 -5.62
N GLN A 352 -22.79 -9.96 -5.05
CA GLN A 352 -23.22 -8.56 -5.03
C GLN A 352 -22.24 -7.67 -4.26
N CYS A 353 -21.78 -8.10 -3.08
CA CYS A 353 -20.80 -7.34 -2.32
C CYS A 353 -19.46 -7.19 -3.08
N GLY A 354 -19.00 -8.23 -3.76
CA GLY A 354 -17.80 -8.15 -4.60
C GLY A 354 -18.00 -7.23 -5.80
N ASP A 355 -19.18 -7.24 -6.43
CA ASP A 355 -19.51 -6.31 -7.51
C ASP A 355 -19.54 -4.85 -7.04
N GLU A 356 -20.10 -4.57 -5.86
CA GLU A 356 -20.09 -3.23 -5.26
C GLU A 356 -18.66 -2.76 -4.92
N LEU A 357 -17.79 -3.65 -4.44
CA LEU A 357 -16.38 -3.35 -4.21
C LEU A 357 -15.65 -3.00 -5.52
N LEU A 358 -15.93 -3.73 -6.59
CA LEU A 358 -15.36 -3.43 -7.91
C LEU A 358 -15.92 -2.13 -8.49
N GLU A 359 -17.20 -1.82 -8.25
CA GLU A 359 -17.79 -0.55 -8.66
C GLU A 359 -17.12 0.63 -7.95
N ILE A 360 -16.96 0.57 -6.61
CA ILE A 360 -16.29 1.64 -5.87
C ILE A 360 -14.80 1.76 -6.23
N MET A 361 -14.14 0.64 -6.55
CA MET A 361 -12.79 0.63 -7.12
C MET A 361 -12.76 1.41 -8.43
N MET A 362 -13.63 1.09 -9.38
CA MET A 362 -13.67 1.76 -10.68
C MET A 362 -14.01 3.26 -10.55
N ARG A 363 -14.92 3.64 -9.65
CA ARG A 363 -15.18 5.05 -9.33
C ARG A 363 -13.94 5.74 -8.80
N THR A 364 -13.20 5.07 -7.91
CA THR A 364 -11.93 5.57 -7.33
C THR A 364 -10.84 5.73 -8.40
N CYS A 365 -10.66 4.72 -9.26
CA CYS A 365 -9.75 4.78 -10.40
C CYS A 365 -10.08 5.97 -11.31
N ASN A 366 -11.37 6.22 -11.56
CA ASN A 366 -11.87 7.32 -12.40
C ASN A 366 -11.93 8.69 -11.71
N GLY A 367 -11.41 8.82 -10.49
CA GLY A 367 -11.18 10.12 -9.84
C GLY A 367 -12.02 10.42 -8.61
N ARG A 368 -12.91 9.52 -8.17
CA ARG A 368 -13.49 9.62 -6.82
C ARG A 368 -12.36 9.51 -5.78
N LEU A 369 -12.29 10.45 -4.85
CA LEU A 369 -11.42 10.34 -3.68
C LEU A 369 -12.02 9.33 -2.68
N THR A 370 -11.17 8.52 -2.06
CA THR A 370 -11.59 7.69 -0.94
C THR A 370 -11.82 8.54 0.30
N ALA A 371 -12.51 7.99 1.30
CA ALA A 371 -12.68 8.65 2.60
C ALA A 371 -11.32 9.05 3.20
N ALA A 372 -10.31 8.18 3.11
CA ALA A 372 -8.96 8.44 3.62
C ALA A 372 -8.33 9.69 2.98
N GLU A 373 -8.44 9.80 1.65
CA GLU A 373 -7.91 10.93 0.89
C GLU A 373 -8.65 12.23 1.21
N ALA A 374 -9.98 12.18 1.28
CA ALA A 374 -10.81 13.35 1.57
C ALA A 374 -10.61 13.88 2.99
N LEU A 375 -10.36 13.00 3.96
CA LEU A 375 -10.10 13.34 5.36
C LEU A 375 -8.63 13.66 5.66
N GLY A 376 -7.72 13.42 4.70
CA GLY A 376 -6.31 13.77 4.82
C GLY A 376 -5.45 12.76 5.60
N HIS A 377 -5.86 11.50 5.68
CA HIS A 377 -5.03 10.42 6.26
C HIS A 377 -3.86 10.08 5.33
N ARG A 378 -2.63 10.31 5.81
CA ARG A 378 -1.39 10.31 5.02
C ARG A 378 -0.25 9.57 5.73
N GLU A 379 -0.56 8.51 6.44
CA GLU A 379 0.45 7.76 7.15
C GLU A 379 1.45 7.11 6.16
N PHE A 380 2.74 7.42 6.36
CA PHE A 380 3.85 6.92 5.56
C PHE A 380 4.91 6.39 6.53
N VAL A 381 5.00 5.07 6.64
CA VAL A 381 5.83 4.41 7.65
C VAL A 381 6.74 3.42 6.94
N LEU A 382 8.05 3.67 7.05
CA LEU A 382 9.07 2.81 6.47
C LEU A 382 9.31 1.61 7.39
N THR A 383 9.56 0.45 6.79
CA THR A 383 9.93 -0.74 7.55
C THR A 383 11.39 -0.67 7.99
N ARG A 384 11.61 -1.02 9.26
CA ARG A 384 12.92 -1.10 9.93
C ARG A 384 13.29 -2.55 10.18
N LEU A 385 14.55 -2.91 9.94
CA LEU A 385 15.07 -4.24 10.23
C LEU A 385 15.89 -4.28 11.53
N TYR A 386 16.64 -3.22 11.83
CA TYR A 386 17.54 -3.16 13.00
C TYR A 386 17.49 -1.79 13.68
N GLU A 387 18.13 -1.66 14.83
CA GLU A 387 18.43 -0.36 15.44
C GLU A 387 19.44 0.42 14.59
N SER A 388 19.41 1.76 14.69
CA SER A 388 20.43 2.61 14.04
C SER A 388 21.78 2.52 14.78
N ALA A 389 22.88 2.73 14.06
CA ALA A 389 24.25 2.63 14.56
C ALA A 389 24.63 3.67 15.63
#